data_AF-A0A936AG04-F1
#
_entry.id   AF-A0A936AG04-F1
#
_cell.length_a   1.000
_cell.length_b   1.000
_cell.length_c   1.000
_cell.angle_alpha   90.00
_cell.angle_beta   90.00
_cell.angle_gamma   90.00
#
_symmetry.space_group_name_H-M   'P 1'
#
loop_
_entity.id
_entity.type
_entity.pdbx_description
1 polymer ?
#
loop_
_entity_poly.entity_id
_entity_poly.type
_entity_poly.pdbx_seq_one_letter_code
_entity_poly.pdbx_strand_id
1 'polypeptide(L)'
;MSNIQMKSARQKECDISDSLFAVAIPVWYESSGKVSPQWLSACEEQRHQTKDLMEAIVDPLNLEEACKRVVRNAGKGGVDGMQVGELRKCL
;
A
#
# COMPACT_ATOMS: atom_id res chain seq x y z
N MET A 1 -16.97 -4.32 47.67
CA MET A 1 -16.29 -4.69 46.42
C MET A 1 -17.33 -5.28 45.47
N SER A 2 -17.91 -4.45 44.61
CA SER A 2 -18.94 -4.87 43.66
C SER A 2 -18.29 -5.30 42.35
N ASN A 3 -18.38 -6.60 42.03
CA ASN A 3 -17.95 -7.17 40.76
C ASN A 3 -18.87 -6.66 39.63
N ILE A 4 -18.30 -5.90 38.70
CA ILE A 4 -18.99 -5.50 37.47
C ILE A 4 -18.70 -6.58 36.42
N GLN A 5 -19.69 -7.41 36.14
CA GLN A 5 -19.62 -8.41 35.08
C GLN A 5 -19.94 -7.73 33.74
N MET A 6 -18.92 -7.55 32.89
CA MET A 6 -19.09 -7.00 31.54
C MET A 6 -19.87 -7.98 30.65
N LYS A 7 -20.92 -7.49 30.00
CA LYS A 7 -21.62 -8.22 28.94
C LYS A 7 -20.90 -7.97 27.61
N SER A 8 -20.49 -9.06 26.95
CA SER A 8 -19.94 -9.02 25.59
C SER A 8 -20.96 -8.38 24.63
N ALA A 9 -20.54 -7.33 23.93
CA ALA A 9 -21.30 -6.75 22.84
C ALA A 9 -21.35 -7.79 21.72
N ARG A 10 -22.55 -8.30 21.43
CA ARG A 10 -22.76 -9.31 20.38
C ARG A 10 -22.15 -8.83 19.07
N GLN A 11 -21.14 -9.54 18.60
CA GLN A 11 -20.74 -9.50 17.19
C GLN A 11 -21.95 -9.97 16.39
N LYS A 12 -22.67 -9.05 15.76
CA LYS A 12 -23.49 -9.41 14.60
C LYS A 12 -22.50 -9.55 13.45
N GLU A 13 -22.35 -10.77 12.94
CA GLU A 13 -21.81 -10.98 11.61
C GLU A 13 -22.64 -10.11 10.64
N CYS A 14 -21.98 -9.18 9.96
CA CYS A 14 -22.56 -8.59 8.77
C CYS A 14 -22.61 -9.70 7.72
N ASP A 15 -23.82 -10.07 7.29
CA ASP A 15 -24.00 -10.81 6.05
C ASP A 15 -23.32 -10.01 4.93
N ILE A 16 -22.20 -10.54 4.44
CA ILE A 16 -21.41 -9.92 3.38
C ILE A 16 -22.16 -10.17 2.07
N SER A 17 -23.08 -9.26 1.71
CA SER A 17 -23.53 -9.13 0.33
C SER A 17 -22.57 -8.21 -0.41
N ASP A 18 -21.70 -8.80 -1.24
CA ASP A 18 -20.94 -8.21 -2.35
C ASP A 18 -20.65 -6.69 -2.26
N SER A 19 -19.69 -6.30 -1.42
CA SER A 19 -19.17 -4.93 -1.38
C SER A 19 -17.99 -4.77 -2.33
N LEU A 20 -18.18 -3.96 -3.38
CA LEU A 20 -17.16 -3.52 -4.33
C LEU A 20 -16.08 -2.60 -3.71
N PHE A 21 -16.24 -2.24 -2.43
CA PHE A 21 -15.25 -1.50 -1.66
C PHE A 21 -14.41 -2.46 -0.84
N ALA A 22 -13.09 -2.34 -0.99
CA ALA A 22 -12.09 -3.02 -0.19
C ALA A 22 -12.53 -3.01 1.28
N VAL A 23 -12.59 -4.20 1.88
CA VAL A 23 -13.00 -4.46 3.26
C VAL A 23 -12.49 -3.32 4.13
N ALA A 24 -13.39 -2.50 4.66
CA ALA A 24 -13.01 -1.35 5.48
C ALA A 24 -12.17 -1.88 6.64
N ILE A 25 -10.87 -1.56 6.65
CA ILE A 25 -10.00 -2.03 7.72
C ILE A 25 -10.50 -1.32 8.99
N PRO A 26 -10.92 -2.07 10.03
CA PRO A 26 -11.54 -1.46 11.19
C PRO A 26 -10.53 -0.58 11.93
N VAL A 27 -10.92 0.66 12.24
CA VAL A 27 -10.15 1.55 13.12
C VAL A 27 -10.20 1.00 14.55
N TRP A 28 -9.05 0.89 15.22
CA TRP A 28 -9.01 0.35 16.58
C TRP A 28 -9.21 1.47 17.60
N TYR A 29 -10.04 1.23 18.61
CA TYR A 29 -10.34 2.17 19.69
C TYR A 29 -9.97 1.57 21.05
N GLU A 30 -9.53 2.41 21.97
CA GLU A 30 -9.41 2.07 23.38
C GLU A 30 -10.78 2.12 24.08
N SER A 31 -10.85 1.55 25.29
CA SER A 31 -12.04 1.67 26.16
C SER A 31 -12.40 3.12 26.52
N SER A 32 -11.44 4.05 26.38
CA SER A 32 -11.63 5.50 26.52
C SER A 32 -12.43 6.14 25.37
N GLY A 33 -12.71 5.39 24.29
CA GLY A 33 -13.34 5.89 23.07
C GLY A 33 -12.38 6.65 22.15
N LYS A 34 -11.11 6.79 22.52
CA LYS A 34 -10.06 7.36 21.65
C LYS A 34 -9.52 6.30 20.70
N VAL A 35 -9.02 6.71 19.54
CA VAL A 35 -8.32 5.82 18.61
C VAL A 35 -7.06 5.28 19.30
N SER A 36 -6.83 3.98 19.14
CA SER A 36 -5.67 3.29 19.69
C SER A 36 -4.36 3.93 19.18
N PRO A 37 -3.42 4.29 20.08
CA PRO A 37 -2.10 4.76 19.70
C PRO A 37 -1.31 3.74 18.85
N GLN A 38 -1.50 2.44 19.11
CA GLN A 38 -0.87 1.36 18.36
C GLN A 38 -1.36 1.36 16.90
N TRP A 39 -2.66 1.57 16.69
CA TRP A 39 -3.24 1.70 15.35
C TRP A 39 -2.69 2.92 14.61
N LEU A 40 -2.63 4.08 15.26
CA LEU A 40 -2.04 5.29 14.68
C LEU A 40 -0.56 5.08 14.32
N SER A 41 0.21 4.43 15.18
CA SER A 41 1.61 4.09 14.92
C SER A 41 1.76 3.18 13.71
N ALA A 42 0.89 2.17 13.55
CA ALA A 42 0.91 1.29 12.39
C ALA A 42 0.56 2.05 11.10
N CYS A 43 -0.43 2.93 11.14
CA CYS A 43 -0.76 3.79 10.00
C CYS A 43 0.37 4.76 9.64
N GLU A 44 1.07 5.31 10.65
CA GLU A 44 2.21 6.20 10.42
C GLU A 44 3.37 5.44 9.75
N GLU A 45 3.70 4.25 10.25
CA GLU A 45 4.72 3.38 9.66
C GLU A 45 4.39 3.03 8.20
N GLN A 46 3.15 2.63 7.92
CA GLN A 46 2.69 2.34 6.56
C GLN A 46 2.78 3.58 5.65
N ARG A 47 2.39 4.75 6.15
CA ARG A 47 2.50 6.01 5.39
C ARG A 47 3.96 6.33 5.11
N HIS A 48 4.82 6.17 6.12
CA HIS A 48 6.25 6.41 6.00
C HIS A 48 6.90 5.52 4.94
N GLN A 49 6.51 4.24 4.85
CA GLN A 49 7.00 3.31 3.82
C GLN A 49 6.64 3.73 2.39
N THR A 50 5.55 4.48 2.22
CA THR A 50 5.10 4.98 0.92
C THR A 50 5.45 6.43 0.66
N LYS A 51 6.13 7.07 1.60
CA LYS A 51 6.44 8.49 1.52
C LYS A 51 7.52 8.73 0.47
N ASP A 52 7.34 9.78 -0.32
CA ASP A 52 8.33 10.29 -1.29
C ASP A 52 8.77 9.24 -2.35
N LEU A 53 7.94 8.21 -2.59
CA LEU A 53 8.25 7.15 -3.55
C LEU A 53 8.32 7.68 -4.98
N MET A 54 7.51 8.68 -5.34
CA MET A 54 7.52 9.23 -6.70
C MET A 54 8.84 9.92 -6.98
N GLU A 55 9.35 10.68 -6.02
CA GLU A 55 10.66 11.33 -6.06
C GLU A 55 11.78 10.30 -6.18
N ALA A 56 11.71 9.20 -5.40
CA ALA A 56 12.67 8.11 -5.51
C ALA A 56 12.58 7.35 -6.86
N ILE A 57 11.38 7.21 -7.42
CA ILE A 57 11.17 6.54 -8.73
C ILE A 57 11.78 7.37 -9.87
N VAL A 58 11.60 8.69 -9.84
CA VAL A 58 12.11 9.59 -10.89
C VAL A 58 13.55 10.05 -10.67
N ASP A 59 14.20 9.58 -9.59
CA ASP A 59 15.62 9.84 -9.37
C ASP A 59 16.46 9.39 -10.58
N PRO A 60 17.35 10.24 -11.12
CA PRO A 60 18.12 9.92 -12.31
C PRO A 60 18.90 8.61 -12.22
N LEU A 61 19.45 8.27 -11.05
CA LEU A 61 20.19 7.02 -10.85
C LEU A 61 19.27 5.81 -10.89
N ASN A 62 18.07 5.93 -10.28
CA ASN A 62 17.06 4.88 -10.35
C ASN A 62 16.60 4.65 -11.79
N LEU A 63 16.35 5.71 -12.55
CA LEU A 63 15.96 5.62 -13.96
C LEU A 63 17.06 4.99 -14.83
N GLU A 64 18.32 5.34 -14.60
CA GLU A 64 19.46 4.75 -15.31
C GLU A 64 19.55 3.23 -15.07
N GLU A 65 19.47 2.80 -13.81
CA GLU A 65 19.51 1.38 -13.44
C GLU A 65 18.27 0.62 -13.94
N ALA A 66 17.09 1.23 -13.90
CA ALA A 66 15.87 0.68 -14.47
C ALA A 66 16.04 0.45 -15.98
N CYS A 67 16.58 1.42 -16.72
CA CYS A 67 16.83 1.28 -18.15
C CYS A 67 17.83 0.16 -18.45
N LYS A 68 18.96 0.10 -17.74
CA LYS A 68 19.94 -1.00 -17.87
C LYS A 68 19.27 -2.36 -17.67
N ARG A 69 18.40 -2.47 -16.67
CA ARG A 69 17.68 -3.71 -16.35
C ARG A 69 16.67 -4.10 -17.43
N VAL A 70 15.89 -3.15 -17.94
CA VAL A 70 14.98 -3.38 -19.09
C VAL A 70 15.76 -3.87 -20.30
N VAL A 71 16.87 -3.21 -20.62
CA VAL A 71 17.73 -3.59 -21.74
C VAL A 71 18.29 -5.00 -21.58
N ARG A 72 18.75 -5.35 -20.38
CA ARG A 72 19.28 -6.68 -20.08
C ARG A 72 18.20 -7.76 -20.18
N ASN A 73 16.99 -7.47 -19.74
CA ASN A 73 15.88 -8.42 -19.79
C ASN A 73 15.43 -8.70 -21.24
N ALA A 74 15.69 -7.78 -22.17
CA ALA A 74 15.25 -7.83 -23.56
C ALA A 74 13.72 -8.04 -23.65
N GLY A 75 13.23 -8.43 -24.84
CA GLY A 75 11.81 -8.66 -25.07
C GLY A 75 11.40 -8.28 -26.49
N LYS A 76 10.13 -8.51 -26.79
CA LYS A 76 9.50 -8.01 -28.02
C LYS A 76 8.88 -6.65 -27.74
N GLY A 77 8.91 -5.77 -28.74
CA GLY A 77 8.21 -4.50 -28.67
C GLY A 77 6.73 -4.69 -28.38
N GLY A 78 6.17 -3.72 -27.67
CA GLY A 78 4.76 -3.69 -27.33
C GLY A 78 3.90 -3.28 -28.51
N VAL A 79 2.70 -2.76 -28.22
CA VAL A 79 1.77 -2.25 -29.22
C VAL A 79 2.31 -1.01 -29.96
N ASP A 80 3.24 -0.29 -29.35
CA ASP A 80 3.96 0.84 -29.94
C ASP A 80 5.04 0.41 -30.95
N GLY A 81 5.37 -0.87 -31.00
CA GLY A 81 6.41 -1.43 -31.85
C GLY A 81 7.84 -1.03 -31.45
N MET A 82 8.02 -0.36 -30.31
CA MET A 82 9.34 0.11 -29.88
C MET A 82 10.20 -1.07 -29.43
N GLN A 83 11.37 -1.20 -30.04
CA GLN A 83 12.33 -2.23 -29.68
C GLN A 83 13.26 -1.76 -28.57
N VAL A 84 13.75 -2.70 -27.76
CA VAL A 84 14.64 -2.42 -26.61
C VAL A 84 15.93 -1.68 -27.02
N GLY A 85 16.42 -1.89 -28.24
CA GLY A 85 17.58 -1.16 -28.78
C GLY A 85 17.32 0.33 -29.05
N GLU A 86 16.07 0.72 -29.21
CA GLU A 86 15.67 2.12 -29.46
C GLU A 86 15.61 2.92 -28.16
N LEU A 87 15.30 2.27 -27.04
CA LEU A 87 15.31 2.89 -25.70
C LEU A 87 16.68 3.48 -25.34
N ARG A 88 17.78 2.84 -25.77
CA ARG A 88 19.15 3.32 -25.51
C ARG A 88 19.46 4.69 -26.13
N LYS A 89 18.68 5.15 -27.11
CA LYS A 89 18.90 6.45 -27.77
C LYS A 89 18.35 7.63 -26.95
N CYS A 90 17.50 7.34 -25.97
CA CYS A 90 16.82 8.33 -25.13
C CYS A 90 17.51 8.56 -23.78
N LEU A 91 18.58 7.80 -23.52
CA LEU A 91 19.55 8.02 -22.44
C LEU A 91 20.71 8.87 -22.96
#